data_AF-L9XW11-F1
#
_entry.id   AF-L9XW11-F1
#
_cell.length_a   1.000
_cell.length_b   1.000
_cell.length_c   1.000
_cell.angle_alpha   90.00
_cell.angle_beta   90.00
_cell.angle_gamma   90.00
#
_symmetry.space_group_name_H-M   'P 1'
#
loop_
_entity.id
_entity.type
_entity.pdbx_description
1 polymer ?
#
loop_
_entity_poly.entity_id
_entity_poly.type
_entity_poly.pdbx_seq_one_letter_code
_entity_poly.pdbx_strand_id
1 'polypeptide(L)'
;MKIRQNAQHFAYRKALETPGVRSVAKSGLVRLHTKIFTKKADPAHAEERTDRLDAFFDATMDTYLRALQEGYSEAEAREITHIQANFDFYNHGWTEMMEFPVDELDDHYDRYRDFFERWDVAIDDPLGQFAPVGGIPEAPSTPEKLEEPEHPYAEGGFADDVYVETDDGELVVGGRESATADSRAVGVDEDE
;
A
#
# COMPACT_ATOMS: atom_id res chain seq x y z
N MET A 1 3.91 -10.01 -1.07
CA MET A 1 5.11 -10.07 -0.17
C MET A 1 4.67 -10.48 1.25
N LYS A 2 5.29 -11.51 1.87
CA LYS A 2 4.84 -12.07 3.17
C LYS A 2 5.41 -11.28 4.35
N ILE A 3 4.60 -10.48 5.05
CA ILE A 3 5.04 -9.74 6.26
C ILE A 3 4.56 -10.49 7.51
N ARG A 4 5.49 -11.15 8.20
CA ARG A 4 5.27 -11.71 9.54
C ARG A 4 5.23 -10.55 10.54
N GLN A 5 4.16 -10.41 11.33
CA GLN A 5 4.15 -9.47 12.43
C GLN A 5 5.10 -9.93 13.55
N ASN A 6 6.36 -9.49 13.46
CA ASN A 6 7.33 -9.58 14.53
C ASN A 6 7.16 -8.40 15.50
N ALA A 7 7.70 -8.49 16.71
CA ALA A 7 7.60 -7.45 17.76
C ALA A 7 8.01 -6.04 17.29
N GLN A 8 8.78 -5.93 16.19
CA GLN A 8 9.09 -4.67 15.52
C GLN A 8 7.84 -3.97 14.98
N HIS A 9 6.90 -4.68 14.37
CA HIS A 9 5.69 -4.10 13.79
C HIS A 9 4.81 -3.41 14.85
N PHE A 10 4.59 -4.11 15.96
CA PHE A 10 3.87 -3.56 17.12
C PHE A 10 4.58 -2.32 17.72
N ALA A 11 5.92 -2.36 17.81
CA ALA A 11 6.70 -1.23 18.30
C ALA A 11 6.62 -0.01 17.37
N TYR A 12 6.64 -0.21 16.05
CA TYR A 12 6.46 0.86 15.06
C TYR A 12 5.06 1.48 15.14
N ARG A 13 4.01 0.67 15.24
CA ARG A 13 2.65 1.17 15.44
C ARG A 13 2.53 2.03 16.71
N LYS A 14 3.01 1.52 17.85
CA LYS A 14 2.97 2.29 19.10
C LYS A 14 3.78 3.58 19.02
N ALA A 15 4.88 3.59 18.28
CA ALA A 15 5.67 4.80 18.02
C ALA A 15 4.90 5.84 17.20
N LEU A 16 4.08 5.43 16.22
CA LEU A 16 3.23 6.33 15.43
C LEU A 16 2.06 6.91 16.23
N GLU A 17 1.54 6.18 17.22
CA GLU A 17 0.49 6.66 18.13
C GLU A 17 1.01 7.58 19.25
N THR A 18 2.32 7.54 19.54
CA THR A 18 2.93 8.24 20.69
C THR A 18 3.37 9.67 20.31
N PRO A 19 2.84 10.72 20.97
CA PRO A 19 3.28 12.10 20.76
C PRO A 19 4.79 12.25 20.99
N GLY A 20 5.51 12.81 20.01
CA GLY A 20 6.96 13.04 20.07
C GLY A 20 7.84 11.99 19.38
N VAL A 21 7.37 10.74 19.23
CA VAL A 21 8.07 9.67 18.47
C VAL A 21 7.50 9.52 17.05
N ARG A 22 6.23 9.92 16.88
CA ARG A 22 5.48 9.88 15.61
C ARG A 22 6.23 10.52 14.44
N SER A 23 6.89 11.67 14.63
CA SER A 23 7.59 12.37 13.54
C SER A 23 8.82 11.59 13.05
N VAL A 24 9.63 11.04 13.95
CA VAL A 24 10.83 10.27 13.57
C VAL A 24 10.46 8.95 12.92
N ALA A 25 9.44 8.25 13.46
CA ALA A 25 8.94 7.01 12.87
C ALA A 25 8.33 7.26 11.49
N LYS A 26 7.53 8.33 11.33
CA LYS A 26 6.99 8.80 10.03
C LYS A 26 8.11 9.03 9.02
N SER A 27 9.09 9.90 9.35
CA SER A 27 10.20 10.21 8.44
C SER A 27 11.05 8.98 8.08
N GLY A 28 11.24 8.05 9.02
CA GLY A 28 11.96 6.80 8.77
C GLY A 28 11.21 5.89 7.78
N LEU A 29 9.88 5.79 7.91
CA LEU A 29 9.05 4.95 7.05
C LEU A 29 8.90 5.54 5.64
N VAL A 30 8.74 6.86 5.53
CA VAL A 30 8.76 7.59 4.26
C VAL A 30 10.06 7.31 3.52
N ARG A 31 11.21 7.55 4.17
CA ARG A 31 12.53 7.32 3.57
C ARG A 31 12.74 5.87 3.13
N LEU A 32 12.19 4.91 3.88
CA LEU A 32 12.25 3.49 3.51
C LEU A 32 11.49 3.24 2.21
N HIS A 33 10.25 3.72 2.10
CA HIS A 33 9.43 3.54 0.90
C HIS A 33 10.02 4.27 -0.29
N THR A 34 10.46 5.52 -0.14
CA THR A 34 11.16 6.25 -1.20
C THR A 34 12.37 5.49 -1.70
N LYS A 35 13.19 4.93 -0.80
CA LYS A 35 14.35 4.11 -1.20
C LYS A 35 13.96 2.83 -1.92
N ILE A 36 12.83 2.21 -1.59
CA ILE A 36 12.34 1.02 -2.27
C ILE A 36 11.87 1.39 -3.68
N PHE A 37 11.05 2.43 -3.79
CA PHE A 37 10.42 2.82 -5.05
C PHE A 37 11.38 3.50 -6.03
N THR A 38 12.36 4.27 -5.55
CA THR A 38 13.46 4.78 -6.40
C THR A 38 14.32 3.66 -6.99
N LYS A 39 14.39 2.47 -6.37
CA LYS A 39 15.07 1.30 -6.97
C LYS A 39 14.23 0.58 -8.03
N LYS A 40 12.90 0.73 -7.97
CA LYS A 40 11.96 0.18 -8.96
C LYS A 40 11.80 1.13 -10.15
N ALA A 41 11.97 2.43 -9.92
CA ALA A 41 11.84 3.48 -10.92
C ALA A 41 12.83 3.32 -12.09
N ASP A 42 12.47 3.91 -13.23
CA ASP A 42 13.40 4.09 -14.34
C ASP A 42 14.72 4.72 -13.86
N PRO A 43 15.88 4.05 -14.04
CA PRO A 43 17.17 4.55 -13.56
C PRO A 43 17.54 5.93 -14.10
N ALA A 44 17.01 6.34 -15.26
CA ALA A 44 17.26 7.66 -15.82
C ALA A 44 16.59 8.78 -15.02
N HIS A 45 15.49 8.47 -14.31
CA HIS A 45 14.65 9.44 -13.61
C HIS A 45 14.53 9.17 -12.10
N ALA A 46 15.11 8.08 -11.59
CA ALA A 46 14.98 7.65 -10.21
C ALA A 46 15.35 8.75 -9.19
N GLU A 47 16.45 9.48 -9.41
CA GLU A 47 16.87 10.57 -8.53
C GLU A 47 15.86 11.73 -8.57
N GLU A 48 15.42 12.13 -9.77
CA GLU A 48 14.49 13.25 -9.99
C GLU A 48 13.11 13.02 -9.37
N ARG A 49 12.69 11.76 -9.21
CA ARG A 49 11.41 11.40 -8.58
C ARG A 49 11.46 11.40 -7.06
N THR A 50 12.65 11.47 -6.44
CA THR A 50 12.83 11.29 -4.99
C THR A 50 12.03 12.30 -4.17
N ASP A 51 12.13 13.60 -4.50
CA ASP A 51 11.48 14.66 -3.71
C ASP A 51 9.95 14.56 -3.78
N ARG A 52 9.41 14.17 -4.95
CA ARG A 52 7.98 13.88 -5.11
C ARG A 52 7.56 12.68 -4.27
N LEU A 53 8.28 11.58 -4.36
CA LEU A 53 7.98 10.35 -3.60
C LEU A 53 8.04 10.60 -2.09
N ASP A 54 9.04 11.33 -1.60
CA ASP A 54 9.15 11.69 -0.18
C ASP A 54 7.94 12.52 0.27
N ALA A 55 7.54 13.53 -0.48
CA ALA A 55 6.38 14.37 -0.15
C ALA A 55 5.06 13.59 -0.24
N PHE A 56 4.90 12.76 -1.27
CA PHE A 56 3.71 11.96 -1.47
C PHE A 56 3.54 10.92 -0.35
N PHE A 57 4.58 10.17 -0.02
CA PHE A 57 4.53 9.20 1.08
C PHE A 57 4.39 9.88 2.44
N ASP A 58 4.93 11.08 2.64
CA ASP A 58 4.66 11.83 3.87
C ASP A 58 3.17 12.19 4.00
N ALA A 59 2.50 12.55 2.91
CA ALA A 59 1.07 12.84 2.89
C ALA A 59 0.22 11.59 3.15
N THR A 60 0.52 10.45 2.51
CA THR A 60 -0.26 9.21 2.71
C THR A 60 -0.15 8.63 4.12
N MET A 61 0.89 8.99 4.88
CA MET A 61 0.96 8.65 6.31
C MET A 61 -0.18 9.28 7.12
N ASP A 62 -0.72 10.42 6.71
CA ASP A 62 -1.91 11.00 7.35
C ASP A 62 -3.18 10.24 6.94
N THR A 63 -3.26 9.71 5.71
CA THR A 63 -4.32 8.75 5.31
C THR A 63 -4.28 7.49 6.17
N TYR A 64 -3.10 6.87 6.33
CA TYR A 64 -2.93 5.66 7.14
C TYR A 64 -3.46 5.87 8.56
N LEU A 65 -3.07 6.98 9.19
CA LEU A 65 -3.50 7.28 10.55
C LEU A 65 -4.98 7.62 10.63
N ARG A 66 -5.56 8.21 9.58
CA ARG A 66 -6.99 8.45 9.49
C ARG A 66 -7.77 7.14 9.37
N ALA A 67 -7.35 6.23 8.50
CA ALA A 67 -7.98 4.91 8.35
C ALA A 67 -8.00 4.16 9.70
N LEU A 68 -6.88 4.12 10.42
CA LEU A 68 -6.83 3.52 11.76
C LEU A 68 -7.80 4.18 12.76
N GLN A 69 -7.95 5.50 12.71
CA GLN A 69 -8.89 6.24 13.59
C GLN A 69 -10.35 5.95 13.25
N GLU A 70 -10.64 5.59 12.00
CA GLU A 70 -11.99 5.24 11.53
C GLU A 70 -12.32 3.75 11.70
N GLY A 71 -11.41 2.97 12.29
CA GLY A 71 -11.64 1.58 12.67
C GLY A 71 -11.19 0.55 11.65
N TYR A 72 -10.53 0.96 10.58
CA TYR A 72 -9.87 0.03 9.67
C TYR A 72 -8.74 -0.71 10.39
N SER A 73 -8.54 -1.97 10.04
CA SER A 73 -7.40 -2.75 10.47
C SER A 73 -6.11 -2.15 9.92
N GLU A 74 -4.98 -2.57 10.49
CA GLU A 74 -3.68 -2.13 10.01
C GLU A 74 -3.36 -2.65 8.59
N ALA A 75 -3.88 -3.83 8.24
CA ALA A 75 -3.79 -4.38 6.89
C ALA A 75 -4.47 -3.45 5.89
N GLU A 76 -5.74 -3.11 6.16
CA GLU A 76 -6.54 -2.24 5.32
C GLU A 76 -5.96 -0.83 5.24
N ALA A 77 -5.49 -0.27 6.36
CA ALA A 77 -4.87 1.04 6.37
C ALA A 77 -3.59 1.10 5.52
N ARG A 78 -2.77 0.03 5.51
CA ARG A 78 -1.61 -0.05 4.61
C ARG A 78 -2.07 -0.21 3.16
N GLU A 79 -3.00 -1.12 2.90
CA GLU A 79 -3.53 -1.35 1.56
C GLU A 79 -4.09 -0.07 0.93
N ILE A 80 -4.89 0.71 1.67
CA ILE A 80 -5.38 2.04 1.26
C ILE A 80 -4.23 2.94 0.79
N THR A 81 -3.13 3.03 1.55
CA THR A 81 -1.99 3.88 1.17
C THR A 81 -1.19 3.34 -0.02
N HIS A 82 -1.12 2.02 -0.19
CA HIS A 82 -0.52 1.40 -1.36
C HIS A 82 -1.37 1.64 -2.62
N ILE A 83 -2.70 1.62 -2.49
CA ILE A 83 -3.63 1.98 -3.58
C ILE A 83 -3.44 3.45 -3.99
N GLN A 84 -3.38 4.39 -3.02
CA GLN A 84 -3.06 5.79 -3.31
C GLN A 84 -1.73 5.95 -4.07
N ALA A 85 -0.69 5.22 -3.67
CA ALA A 85 0.59 5.25 -4.37
C ALA A 85 0.47 4.76 -5.83
N ASN A 86 -0.31 3.70 -6.09
CA ASN A 86 -0.56 3.22 -7.45
C ASN A 86 -1.34 4.23 -8.30
N PHE A 87 -2.26 5.00 -7.71
CA PHE A 87 -2.94 6.09 -8.42
C PHE A 87 -1.94 7.18 -8.86
N ASP A 88 -1.01 7.58 -7.98
CA ASP A 88 0.06 8.53 -8.35
C ASP A 88 0.96 7.97 -9.45
N PHE A 89 1.38 6.70 -9.32
CA PHE A 89 2.22 6.05 -10.32
C PHE A 89 1.51 5.95 -11.67
N TYR A 90 0.21 5.62 -11.66
CA TYR A 90 -0.61 5.61 -12.86
C TYR A 90 -0.69 7.00 -13.51
N ASN A 91 -0.99 8.05 -12.75
CA ASN A 91 -1.10 9.43 -13.26
C ASN A 91 0.21 9.94 -13.88
N HIS A 92 1.35 9.41 -13.44
CA HIS A 92 2.66 9.72 -14.00
C HIS A 92 3.15 8.74 -15.07
N GLY A 93 2.42 7.65 -15.36
CA GLY A 93 2.85 6.59 -16.26
C GLY A 93 4.07 5.82 -15.76
N TRP A 94 4.27 5.74 -14.45
CA TRP A 94 5.35 4.97 -13.81
C TRP A 94 4.94 3.52 -13.60
N THR A 95 4.55 2.84 -14.68
CA THR A 95 4.03 1.46 -14.62
C THR A 95 5.06 0.50 -14.01
N GLU A 96 6.36 0.79 -14.17
CA GLU A 96 7.43 -0.01 -13.57
C GLU A 96 7.43 0.01 -12.04
N MET A 97 6.72 0.95 -11.42
CA MET A 97 6.63 1.10 -9.96
C MET A 97 5.33 0.54 -9.39
N MET A 98 4.33 0.26 -10.23
CA MET A 98 3.03 -0.21 -9.79
C MET A 98 3.09 -1.60 -9.14
N GLU A 99 2.24 -1.79 -8.14
CA GLU A 99 2.15 -2.99 -7.31
C GLU A 99 0.93 -3.85 -7.64
N PHE A 100 0.04 -3.34 -8.48
CA PHE A 100 -1.01 -4.10 -9.16
C PHE A 100 -1.16 -3.61 -10.61
N PRO A 101 -1.76 -4.41 -11.50
CA PRO A 101 -1.96 -4.04 -12.91
C PRO A 101 -2.88 -2.82 -13.09
N VAL A 102 -2.63 -2.00 -14.13
CA VAL A 102 -3.47 -0.81 -14.43
C VAL A 102 -4.96 -1.12 -14.58
N ASP A 103 -5.32 -2.31 -15.07
CA ASP A 103 -6.71 -2.72 -15.27
C ASP A 103 -7.44 -3.06 -13.97
N GLU A 104 -6.73 -3.14 -12.84
CA GLU A 104 -7.32 -3.33 -11.50
C GLU A 104 -7.54 -2.02 -10.73
N LEU A 105 -7.21 -0.85 -11.30
CA LEU A 105 -7.32 0.45 -10.60
C LEU A 105 -8.74 0.70 -10.05
N ASP A 106 -9.76 0.49 -10.88
CA ASP A 106 -11.16 0.67 -10.49
C ASP A 106 -11.59 -0.37 -9.43
N ASP A 107 -11.11 -1.61 -9.53
CA ASP A 107 -11.43 -2.68 -8.56
C ASP A 107 -10.85 -2.37 -7.18
N HIS A 108 -9.63 -1.84 -7.11
CA HIS A 108 -9.00 -1.41 -5.86
C HIS A 108 -9.62 -0.13 -5.31
N TYR A 109 -10.02 0.82 -6.18
CA TYR A 109 -10.80 1.98 -5.77
C TYR A 109 -12.12 1.56 -5.12
N ASP A 110 -12.87 0.68 -5.79
CA ASP A 110 -14.19 0.23 -5.36
C ASP A 110 -14.17 -0.51 -4.02
N ARG A 111 -13.09 -1.23 -3.73
CA ARG A 111 -12.90 -1.94 -2.46
C ARG A 111 -12.95 -1.01 -1.24
N TYR A 112 -12.41 0.21 -1.35
CA TYR A 112 -12.39 1.20 -0.28
C TYR A 112 -13.14 2.48 -0.64
N ARG A 113 -14.11 2.39 -1.56
CA ARG A 113 -14.88 3.53 -2.09
C ARG A 113 -15.42 4.45 -0.99
N ASP A 114 -16.04 3.89 0.05
CA ASP A 114 -16.62 4.67 1.15
C ASP A 114 -15.58 5.54 1.88
N PHE A 115 -14.34 5.06 2.00
CA PHE A 115 -13.25 5.83 2.58
C PHE A 115 -12.75 6.88 1.60
N PHE A 116 -12.52 6.49 0.35
CA PHE A 116 -12.01 7.38 -0.68
C PHE A 116 -12.97 8.54 -0.98
N GLU A 117 -14.26 8.27 -1.17
CA GLU A 117 -15.28 9.31 -1.39
C GLU A 117 -15.39 10.26 -0.19
N ARG A 118 -15.29 9.76 1.04
CA ARG A 118 -15.37 10.61 2.25
C ARG A 118 -14.23 11.62 2.35
N TRP A 119 -13.05 11.22 1.89
CA TRP A 119 -11.82 12.01 1.98
C TRP A 119 -11.41 12.62 0.64
N ASP A 120 -12.30 12.61 -0.35
CA ASP A 120 -12.10 13.13 -1.71
C ASP A 120 -10.87 12.54 -2.42
N VAL A 121 -10.49 11.30 -2.08
CA VAL A 121 -9.43 10.56 -2.78
C VAL A 121 -10.01 9.97 -4.06
N ALA A 122 -9.33 10.19 -5.18
CA ALA A 122 -9.72 9.68 -6.49
C ALA A 122 -8.48 9.16 -7.25
N ILE A 123 -8.70 8.46 -8.35
CA ILE A 123 -7.59 7.99 -9.20
C ILE A 123 -6.80 9.19 -9.75
N ASP A 124 -7.48 10.25 -10.19
CA ASP A 124 -6.88 11.48 -10.73
C ASP A 124 -6.47 12.51 -9.65
N ASP A 125 -6.97 12.36 -8.42
CA ASP A 125 -6.50 13.09 -7.23
C ASP A 125 -6.20 12.12 -6.07
N PRO A 126 -5.02 11.48 -6.07
CA PRO A 126 -4.71 10.40 -5.13
C PRO A 126 -4.68 10.81 -3.66
N LEU A 127 -4.51 12.10 -3.36
CA LEU A 127 -4.39 12.59 -1.98
C LEU A 127 -5.68 13.23 -1.47
N GLY A 128 -6.52 13.82 -2.33
CA GLY A 128 -7.77 14.45 -1.91
C GLY A 128 -7.54 15.45 -0.76
N GLN A 129 -8.31 15.30 0.32
CA GLN A 129 -8.19 16.15 1.52
C GLN A 129 -6.85 15.99 2.28
N PHE A 130 -6.05 14.97 1.98
CA PHE A 130 -4.73 14.76 2.59
C PHE A 130 -3.61 15.50 1.85
N ALA A 131 -3.92 16.18 0.74
CA ALA A 131 -2.93 16.95 0.01
C ALA A 131 -2.32 18.07 0.89
N PRO A 132 -0.99 18.23 0.91
CA PRO A 132 -0.35 19.32 1.64
C PRO A 132 -0.72 20.68 1.01
N VAL A 133 -0.87 21.72 1.84
CA VAL A 133 -1.26 23.07 1.40
C VAL A 133 -0.33 23.65 0.30
N GLY A 134 0.94 23.26 0.30
CA GLY A 134 1.93 23.67 -0.70
C GLY A 134 1.96 22.82 -1.98
N GLY A 135 1.13 21.78 -2.07
CA GLY A 135 1.19 20.78 -3.13
C GLY A 135 2.36 19.81 -2.98
N ILE A 136 2.44 18.88 -3.94
CA ILE A 136 3.52 17.90 -4.07
C ILE A 136 4.51 18.39 -5.14
N PRO A 137 5.83 18.25 -4.96
CA PRO A 137 6.80 18.56 -6.00
C PRO A 137 6.50 17.85 -7.32
N GLU A 138 6.75 18.53 -8.43
CA GLU A 138 6.69 17.93 -9.77
C GLU A 138 7.83 16.93 -9.96
N ALA A 139 7.58 15.90 -10.78
CA ALA A 139 8.60 14.93 -11.19
C ALA A 139 8.38 14.49 -12.64
N PRO A 140 9.43 14.00 -13.33
CA PRO A 140 9.29 13.52 -14.71
C PRO A 140 8.30 12.38 -14.85
N SER A 141 7.29 12.58 -15.70
CA SER A 141 6.29 11.56 -16.10
C SER A 141 6.72 10.82 -17.36
N THR A 142 6.27 9.58 -17.50
CA THR A 142 6.42 8.73 -18.69
C THR A 142 5.06 8.20 -19.15
N PRO A 143 4.10 9.07 -19.47
CA PRO A 143 2.71 8.67 -19.78
C PRO A 143 2.61 7.72 -20.99
N GLU A 144 3.57 7.78 -21.92
CA GLU A 144 3.66 6.86 -23.06
C GLU A 144 3.76 5.38 -22.63
N LYS A 145 4.25 5.08 -21.42
CA LYS A 145 4.30 3.71 -20.89
C LYS A 145 2.92 3.12 -20.59
N LEU A 146 1.86 3.94 -20.52
CA LEU A 146 0.49 3.44 -20.32
C LEU A 146 -0.10 2.80 -21.59
N GLU A 147 0.46 3.05 -22.78
CA GLU A 147 -0.02 2.45 -24.03
C GLU A 147 0.26 0.93 -24.09
N GLU A 148 1.43 0.52 -23.59
CA GLU A 148 1.86 -0.88 -23.47
C GLU A 148 2.50 -1.08 -22.09
N PRO A 149 1.71 -1.22 -21.01
CA PRO A 149 2.20 -1.11 -19.65
C PRO A 149 2.95 -2.36 -19.20
N GLU A 150 4.19 -2.18 -18.75
CA GLU A 150 4.99 -3.21 -18.08
C GLU A 150 4.87 -3.05 -16.56
N HIS A 151 4.46 -4.12 -15.88
CA HIS A 151 4.27 -4.14 -14.42
C HIS A 151 5.16 -5.22 -13.75
N PRO A 152 6.50 -5.03 -13.72
CA PRO A 152 7.45 -6.04 -13.26
C PRO A 152 7.28 -6.44 -11.78
N TYR A 153 6.60 -5.62 -10.98
CA TYR A 153 6.36 -5.85 -9.55
C TYR A 153 4.89 -5.95 -9.17
N ALA A 154 3.98 -5.98 -10.15
CA ALA A 154 2.56 -6.11 -9.87
C ALA A 154 2.17 -7.56 -9.56
N GLU A 155 1.29 -7.72 -8.57
CA GLU A 155 0.64 -8.98 -8.26
C GLU A 155 -0.87 -8.77 -8.36
N GLY A 156 -1.53 -9.49 -9.28
CA GLY A 156 -2.97 -9.33 -9.51
C GLY A 156 -3.78 -9.71 -8.27
N GLY A 157 -4.84 -8.95 -8.00
CA GLY A 157 -5.65 -9.10 -6.81
C GLY A 157 -4.94 -8.67 -5.52
N PHE A 158 -3.98 -7.75 -5.62
CA PHE A 158 -3.21 -7.22 -4.49
C PHE A 158 -4.10 -6.98 -3.26
N ALA A 159 -3.75 -7.64 -2.17
CA ALA A 159 -4.30 -7.38 -0.84
C ALA A 159 -3.10 -7.40 0.11
N ASP A 160 -3.01 -6.42 1.00
CA ASP A 160 -1.92 -6.35 1.98
C ASP A 160 -2.26 -7.27 3.16
N ASP A 161 -2.54 -8.55 2.84
CA ASP A 161 -3.10 -9.56 3.72
C ASP A 161 -2.20 -9.73 4.96
N VAL A 162 -2.79 -9.46 6.14
CA VAL A 162 -2.19 -9.80 7.43
C VAL A 162 -2.67 -11.20 7.80
N TYR A 163 -1.74 -12.16 7.91
CA TYR A 163 -2.04 -13.43 8.57
C TYR A 163 -1.87 -13.25 10.09
N VAL A 164 -2.97 -13.37 10.84
CA VAL A 164 -3.01 -13.37 12.30
C VAL A 164 -2.86 -14.82 12.78
N GLU A 165 -1.89 -15.08 13.65
CA GLU A 165 -1.82 -16.37 14.35
C GLU A 165 -2.83 -16.34 15.50
N THR A 166 -3.79 -17.27 15.50
CA THR A 166 -4.74 -17.47 16.60
C THR A 166 -4.04 -18.05 17.82
N ASP A 167 -4.71 -18.04 18.98
CA ASP A 167 -4.17 -18.61 20.22
C ASP A 167 -3.81 -20.11 20.11
N ASP A 168 -4.37 -20.81 19.11
CA ASP A 168 -4.12 -22.22 18.79
C ASP A 168 -2.99 -22.43 17.77
N GLY A 169 -2.32 -21.36 17.32
CA GLY A 169 -1.25 -21.43 16.32
C GLY A 169 -1.72 -21.52 14.87
N GLU A 170 -3.03 -21.35 14.60
CA GLU A 170 -3.59 -21.33 13.25
C GLU A 170 -3.45 -19.94 12.63
N LEU A 171 -2.93 -19.87 11.39
CA LEU A 171 -2.78 -18.61 10.65
C LEU A 171 -4.07 -18.29 9.88
N VAL A 172 -4.78 -17.23 10.28
CA VAL A 172 -6.00 -16.75 9.63
C VAL A 172 -5.76 -15.41 8.94
N VAL A 173 -6.35 -15.18 7.76
CA VAL A 173 -6.30 -13.87 7.09
C VAL A 173 -7.15 -12.88 7.88
N GLY A 174 -6.51 -11.90 8.51
CA GLY A 174 -7.17 -10.82 9.24
C GLY A 174 -7.85 -9.86 8.25
N GLY A 175 -9.16 -9.73 8.34
CA GLY A 175 -9.95 -8.77 7.56
C GLY A 175 -10.94 -9.37 6.55
N ARG A 176 -11.00 -10.70 6.38
CA ARG A 176 -12.09 -11.36 5.62
C ARG A 176 -12.89 -12.29 6.54
N GLU A 177 -14.21 -12.09 6.62
CA GLU A 177 -15.09 -13.21 6.96
C GLU A 177 -14.86 -14.29 5.91
N SER A 178 -14.40 -15.46 6.34
CA SER A 178 -13.92 -16.51 5.46
C SER A 178 -15.03 -16.99 4.52
N ALA A 179 -14.85 -16.74 3.22
CA ALA A 179 -15.48 -17.61 2.23
C ALA A 179 -14.88 -19.00 2.43
N THR A 180 -15.74 -19.92 2.86
CA THR A 180 -15.47 -21.30 3.24
C THR A 180 -14.33 -21.96 2.45
N ALA A 181 -13.27 -22.37 3.15
CA ALA A 181 -12.31 -23.33 2.61
C ALA A 181 -13.05 -24.65 2.34
N ASP A 182 -13.16 -25.03 1.08
CA ASP A 182 -13.67 -26.33 0.67
C ASP A 182 -12.71 -27.41 1.17
N SER A 183 -13.18 -28.16 2.17
CA SER A 183 -12.44 -29.24 2.81
C SER A 183 -12.39 -30.46 1.88
N ARG A 184 -11.33 -30.54 1.08
CA ARG A 184 -10.85 -31.82 0.54
C ARG A 184 -9.38 -32.06 0.86
N ALA A 185 -9.17 -32.47 2.10
CA ALA A 185 -8.03 -33.30 2.49
C ALA A 185 -8.55 -34.72 2.78
N VAL A 186 -8.27 -35.67 1.89
CA VAL A 186 -8.26 -37.13 2.11
C VAL A 186 -7.27 -37.67 1.07
N GLY A 187 -6.19 -38.39 1.35
CA GLY A 187 -5.57 -38.93 2.55
C GLY A 187 -4.28 -39.63 2.07
N VAL A 188 -3.24 -39.65 2.90
CA VAL A 188 -2.02 -40.44 2.67
C VAL A 188 -2.28 -41.87 3.16
N ASP A 189 -1.83 -42.86 2.40
CA ASP A 189 -1.06 -44.04 2.86
C ASP A 189 -1.04 -45.09 1.74
N GLU A 190 0.15 -45.57 1.35
CA GLU A 190 0.42 -47.00 1.11
C GLU A 190 1.91 -47.26 1.38
N ASP A 191 2.20 -47.79 2.57
CA ASP A 191 3.34 -48.66 2.83
C ASP A 191 3.03 -50.05 2.25
N GLU A 192 3.75 -50.47 1.21
CA GLU A 192 4.38 -51.81 1.01
C GLU A 192 5.25 -51.84 -0.26
#